data_AF-A0A4R4DKT4-F1
#
_entry.id   AF-A0A4R4DKT4-F1
#
_cell.length_a   1.000
_cell.length_b   1.000
_cell.length_c   1.000
_cell.angle_alpha   90.00
_cell.angle_beta   90.00
_cell.angle_gamma   90.00
#
_symmetry.space_group_name_H-M   'P 1'
#
loop_
_entity.id
_entity.type
_entity.pdbx_description
1 polymer ?
#
loop_
_entity_poly.entity_id
_entity_poly.type
_entity_poly.pdbx_seq_one_letter_code
_entity_poly.pdbx_strand_id
1 'polypeptide(L)'
;MPKHRRRMLMPDAVDAALEAAEACRRAAMDVMRQAPIGGPVYQAASAVMDALDGLAEALTGDRERFWAKPHSTTPHSAPNG
;
A
#
# COMPACT_ATOMS: atom_id res chain seq x y z
N MET A 1 14.50 -21.75 -28.97
CA MET A 1 14.17 -20.65 -28.03
C MET A 1 12.68 -20.74 -27.71
N PRO A 2 12.26 -21.09 -26.48
CA PRO A 2 10.85 -21.15 -26.15
C PRO A 2 10.26 -19.74 -26.20
N LYS A 3 9.25 -19.55 -27.05
CA LYS A 3 8.48 -18.30 -27.11
C LYS A 3 7.69 -18.22 -25.80
N HIS A 4 8.08 -17.33 -24.89
CA HIS A 4 7.24 -16.96 -23.76
C HIS A 4 5.94 -16.40 -24.34
N ARG A 5 4.94 -17.26 -24.46
CA ARG A 5 3.58 -16.88 -24.83
C ARG A 5 3.17 -15.90 -23.73
N ARG A 6 3.02 -14.60 -24.05
CA ARG A 6 2.56 -13.58 -23.10
C ARG A 6 1.27 -14.12 -22.48
N ARG A 7 1.35 -14.64 -21.26
CA ARG A 7 0.15 -14.96 -20.49
C ARG A 7 -0.47 -13.60 -20.21
N MET A 8 -1.57 -13.31 -20.88
CA MET A 8 -2.43 -12.21 -20.46
C MET A 8 -2.77 -12.49 -18.99
N LEU A 9 -2.43 -11.55 -18.13
CA LEU A 9 -2.88 -11.60 -16.74
C LEU A 9 -4.40 -11.49 -16.80
N MET A 10 -5.10 -12.52 -16.35
CA MET A 10 -6.56 -12.49 -16.33
C MET A 10 -7.01 -11.41 -15.33
N PRO A 11 -8.10 -10.68 -15.60
CA PRO A 11 -8.63 -9.68 -14.66
C PRO A 11 -8.79 -10.23 -13.23
N ASP A 12 -9.33 -11.44 -13.09
CA ASP A 12 -9.47 -12.11 -11.79
C ASP A 12 -8.14 -12.30 -11.05
N ALA A 13 -7.03 -12.49 -11.78
CA ALA A 13 -5.71 -12.62 -11.18
C ALA A 13 -5.13 -11.26 -10.74
N VAL A 14 -5.52 -10.17 -11.43
CA VAL A 14 -5.20 -8.80 -10.98
C VAL A 14 -5.96 -8.50 -9.69
N ASP A 15 -7.26 -8.77 -9.67
CA ASP A 15 -8.11 -8.49 -8.51
C ASP A 15 -7.65 -9.30 -7.28
N ALA A 16 -7.38 -10.60 -7.45
CA ALA A 16 -6.83 -11.43 -6.37
C ALA A 16 -5.47 -10.93 -5.86
N ALA A 17 -4.61 -10.42 -6.74
CA ALA A 17 -3.33 -9.85 -6.34
C ALA A 17 -3.52 -8.54 -5.56
N LEU A 18 -4.47 -7.70 -5.95
CA LEU A 18 -4.79 -6.45 -5.25
C LEU A 18 -5.38 -6.71 -3.87
N GLU A 19 -6.29 -7.68 -3.73
CA GLU A 19 -6.83 -8.07 -2.42
C GLU A 19 -5.74 -8.58 -1.47
N ALA A 20 -4.84 -9.44 -1.97
CA ALA A 20 -3.71 -9.92 -1.19
C ALA A 20 -2.75 -8.79 -0.79
N ALA A 21 -2.49 -7.85 -1.71
CA ALA A 21 -1.65 -6.69 -1.45
C ALA A 21 -2.27 -5.76 -0.38
N GLU A 22 -3.59 -5.54 -0.42
CA GLU A 22 -4.31 -4.76 0.58
C GLU A 22 -4.20 -5.38 1.98
N ALA A 23 -4.41 -6.69 2.08
CA ALA A 23 -4.27 -7.42 3.35
C ALA A 23 -2.83 -7.33 3.89
N CYS A 24 -1.83 -7.48 3.03
CA CYS A 24 -0.43 -7.36 3.39
C CYS A 24 -0.08 -5.94 3.87
N ARG A 25 -0.59 -4.91 3.17
CA ARG A 25 -0.40 -3.51 3.55
C ARG A 25 -0.97 -3.22 4.94
N ARG A 26 -2.15 -3.74 5.26
CA ARG A 26 -2.75 -3.61 6.60
C ARG A 26 -1.89 -4.25 7.69
N ALA A 27 -1.38 -5.46 7.45
CA ALA A 27 -0.47 -6.11 8.38
C ALA A 27 0.82 -5.31 8.60
N ALA A 28 1.39 -4.74 7.53
CA ALA A 28 2.56 -3.86 7.63
C ALA A 28 2.27 -2.59 8.45
N MET A 29 1.08 -1.99 8.28
CA MET A 29 0.64 -0.85 9.11
C MET A 29 0.54 -1.21 10.60
N ASP A 30 0.01 -2.39 10.93
CA ASP A 30 -0.08 -2.83 12.33
C ASP A 30 1.29 -3.12 12.94
N VAL A 31 2.25 -3.60 12.15
CA VAL A 31 3.66 -3.72 12.58
C VAL A 31 4.24 -2.34 12.86
N MET A 32 4.07 -1.36 11.97
CA MET A 32 4.57 0.00 12.17
C MET A 32 3.95 0.69 13.40
N ARG A 33 2.66 0.43 13.70
CA ARG A 33 1.99 0.97 14.90
C ARG A 33 2.63 0.49 16.20
N GLN A 34 3.24 -0.69 16.19
CA GLN A 34 3.89 -1.31 17.35
C GLN A 34 5.40 -1.06 17.39
N ALA A 35 6.01 -0.80 16.24
CA ALA A 35 7.44 -0.56 16.12
C ALA A 35 7.81 0.88 16.51
N PRO A 36 8.98 1.10 17.15
CA PRO A 36 9.52 2.43 17.34
C PRO A 36 9.70 3.15 16.00
N ILE A 37 9.22 4.39 15.91
CA ILE A 37 9.36 5.23 14.73
C ILE A 37 10.85 5.40 14.40
N GLY A 38 11.21 5.13 13.14
CA GLY A 38 12.60 5.18 12.67
C GLY A 38 13.44 3.94 13.02
N GLY A 39 12.89 2.97 13.76
CA GLY A 39 13.53 1.69 14.02
C GLY A 39 13.62 0.81 12.76
N PRO A 40 14.49 -0.22 12.75
CA PRO A 40 14.72 -1.07 11.58
C PRO A 40 13.44 -1.79 11.11
N VAL A 41 12.59 -2.22 12.04
CA VAL A 41 11.31 -2.87 11.73
C VAL A 41 10.31 -1.89 11.12
N TYR A 42 10.26 -0.65 11.61
CA TYR A 42 9.42 0.40 11.05
C TYR A 42 9.84 0.72 9.61
N GLN A 43 11.15 0.89 9.37
CA GLN A 43 11.69 1.13 8.02
C GLN A 43 11.42 -0.02 7.07
N ALA A 44 11.59 -1.27 7.51
CA ALA A 44 11.29 -2.44 6.70
C ALA A 44 9.80 -2.53 6.34
N ALA A 45 8.91 -2.30 7.30
CA ALA A 45 7.47 -2.30 7.07
C ALA A 45 7.06 -1.16 6.12
N SER A 46 7.65 0.03 6.26
CA SER A 46 7.45 1.15 5.33
C SER A 46 7.86 0.80 3.90
N ALA A 47 9.03 0.18 3.72
CA ALA A 47 9.50 -0.22 2.40
C ALA A 47 8.59 -1.28 1.75
N VAL A 48 8.03 -2.20 2.53
CA VAL A 48 7.05 -3.18 2.02
C VAL A 48 5.79 -2.48 1.52
N MET A 49 5.26 -1.51 2.26
CA MET A 49 4.10 -0.74 1.83
C MET A 49 4.35 0.01 0.52
N ASP A 50 5.51 0.64 0.36
CA ASP A 50 5.89 1.34 -0.87
C ASP A 50 5.97 0.39 -2.08
N ALA A 51 6.47 -0.83 -1.86
CA ALA A 51 6.51 -1.87 -2.88
C ALA A 51 5.10 -2.35 -3.28
N LEU A 52 4.18 -2.47 -2.32
CA LEU A 52 2.78 -2.85 -2.57
C LEU A 52 2.02 -1.76 -3.33
N ASP A 53 2.27 -0.48 -3.04
CA ASP A 53 1.72 0.63 -3.82
C ASP A 53 2.24 0.63 -5.26
N GLY A 54 3.54 0.36 -5.43
CA GLY A 54 4.13 0.19 -6.76
C GLY A 54 3.53 -0.98 -7.54
N LEU A 55 3.16 -2.08 -6.86
CA LEU A 55 2.45 -3.20 -7.48
C LEU A 55 1.04 -2.78 -7.94
N ALA A 56 0.28 -2.05 -7.13
CA ALA A 56 -1.04 -1.55 -7.54
C ALA A 56 -0.95 -0.58 -8.71
N GLU A 57 0.04 0.30 -8.71
CA GLU A 57 0.32 1.22 -9.82
C GLU A 57 0.62 0.44 -11.12
N ALA A 58 1.47 -0.59 -11.05
CA ALA A 58 1.81 -1.40 -12.22
C ALA A 58 0.61 -2.20 -12.77
N LEU A 59 -0.32 -2.60 -11.89
CA LEU A 59 -1.48 -3.41 -12.26
C LEU A 59 -2.67 -2.58 -12.73
N THR A 60 -2.85 -1.37 -12.19
CA THR A 60 -4.08 -0.58 -12.35
C THR A 60 -3.86 0.82 -12.91
N GLY A 61 -2.62 1.30 -12.94
CA GLY A 61 -2.28 2.70 -13.22
C GLY A 61 -2.55 3.65 -12.05
N ASP A 62 -2.99 3.14 -10.90
CA ASP A 62 -3.34 3.93 -9.72
C ASP A 62 -2.52 3.46 -8.50
N ARG A 63 -1.59 4.31 -8.07
CA ARG A 63 -0.72 4.09 -6.90
C ARG A 63 -1.43 4.37 -5.58
N GLU A 64 -2.37 5.32 -5.59
CA GLU A 64 -3.09 5.77 -4.39
C GLU A 64 -4.29 4.88 -4.08
N ARG A 65 -4.49 3.79 -4.83
CA ARG A 65 -5.58 2.83 -4.64
C ARG A 65 -5.69 2.31 -3.21
N PHE A 66 -4.57 2.16 -2.50
CA PHE A 66 -4.55 1.73 -1.10
C PHE A 66 -4.41 2.87 -0.09
N TRP A 67 -4.31 4.11 -0.57
CA TRP A 67 -4.24 5.27 0.30
C TRP A 67 -5.66 5.55 0.76
N ALA A 68 -5.97 5.15 1.99
CA ALA A 68 -7.16 5.64 2.66
C ALA A 68 -7.10 7.17 2.58
N LYS A 69 -8.14 7.78 1.98
CA LYS A 69 -8.29 9.23 1.86
C LYS A 69 -7.71 9.89 3.10
N PRO A 70 -6.80 10.88 2.98
CA PRO A 70 -6.29 11.57 4.14
C PRO A 70 -7.50 12.01 4.96
N HIS A 71 -7.55 11.60 6.23
CA HIS A 71 -8.44 12.23 7.17
C HIS A 71 -8.09 13.71 7.09
N SER A 72 -9.00 14.51 6.52
CA SER A 72 -8.92 15.96 6.61
C SER A 72 -8.70 16.26 8.08
N THR A 73 -7.47 16.62 8.43
CA THR A 73 -7.17 17.11 9.76
C THR A 73 -7.85 18.46 9.78
N THR A 74 -9.08 18.49 10.32
CA THR A 74 -9.80 19.72 10.61
C THR A 74 -8.82 20.60 11.39
N PRO A 75 -8.48 21.81 10.92
CA PRO A 75 -7.63 22.70 11.69
C PRO A 75 -8.29 22.90 13.04
N HIS A 76 -7.61 22.53 14.11
CA HIS A 76 -8.01 22.88 15.46
C HIS A 76 -7.93 24.41 15.56
N SER A 77 -9.06 25.06 15.32
CA SER A 77 -9.23 26.48 15.62
C SER A 77 -9.18 26.60 17.14
N ALA A 78 -8.01 26.89 17.68
CA ALA A 78 -7.86 27.32 19.05
C ALA A 78 -8.66 28.63 19.22
N PRO A 79 -9.66 28.72 20.12
CA PRO A 79 -10.21 30.00 20.50
C PRO A 79 -9.20 30.70 21.42
N ASN A 80 -8.57 31.74 20.90
CA ASN A 80 -7.95 32.78 21.72
C ASN A 80 -9.06 33.74 22.14
N GLY A 81 -9.27 33.93 23.45
CA GLY A 81 -10.17 34.95 24.01
C GLY A 81 -11.08 34.45 25.10
#